data_AF-A0A941MJN9-F1
#
_entry.id   AF-A0A941MJN9-F1
#
_cell.length_a   1.000
_cell.length_b   1.000
_cell.length_c   1.000
_cell.angle_alpha   90.00
_cell.angle_beta   90.00
_cell.angle_gamma   90.00
#
_symmetry.space_group_name_H-M   'P 1'
#
loop_
_entity.id
_entity.type
_entity.pdbx_description
1 polymer ?
#
loop_
_entity_poly.entity_id
_entity_poly.type
_entity_poly.pdbx_seq_one_letter_code
_entity_poly.pdbx_strand_id
1 'polypeptide(L)'
;MKRVAVLAAVALAFSSGCAFAVSQAVKDACSADYAQYCSQHKVGTQAARSCMREHRKTLTDACIQALGHSNEVTQADIDQYHREHGK
;
A
#
# COMPACT_ATOMS: atom_id res chain seq x y z
N MET A 1 43.24 -37.10 -6.62
CA MET A 1 42.54 -37.09 -7.93
C MET A 1 41.45 -38.17 -7.96
N LYS A 2 40.20 -37.78 -7.73
CA LYS A 2 39.01 -38.62 -7.96
C LYS A 2 37.85 -37.67 -8.25
N ARG A 3 37.22 -37.84 -9.42
CA ARG A 3 36.22 -36.95 -10.00
C ARG A 3 34.96 -36.97 -9.13
N VAL A 4 34.53 -35.82 -8.61
CA VAL A 4 33.18 -35.61 -8.09
C VAL A 4 32.55 -34.49 -8.91
N ALA A 5 31.94 -34.87 -10.03
CA ALA A 5 30.98 -34.05 -10.72
C ALA A 5 29.61 -34.43 -10.16
N VAL A 6 29.03 -33.58 -9.31
CA VAL A 6 27.61 -33.67 -8.93
C VAL A 6 27.04 -32.25 -8.94
N LEU A 7 26.51 -31.93 -10.11
CA LEU A 7 25.21 -31.31 -10.36
C LEU A 7 24.71 -30.26 -9.35
N ALA A 8 24.64 -29.03 -9.85
CA ALA A 8 23.90 -27.91 -9.29
C ALA A 8 22.49 -28.33 -8.85
N ALA A 9 22.20 -28.24 -7.56
CA ALA A 9 20.87 -28.48 -7.02
C ALA A 9 20.46 -27.36 -6.06
N VAL A 10 19.66 -26.46 -6.61
CA VAL A 10 18.54 -25.77 -5.94
C VAL A 10 18.89 -24.82 -4.80
N ALA A 11 19.38 -23.64 -5.17
CA ALA A 11 19.15 -22.41 -4.39
C ALA A 11 17.78 -21.81 -4.82
N LEU A 12 16.67 -22.40 -4.39
CA LEU A 12 15.32 -21.86 -4.64
C LEU A 12 14.49 -21.91 -3.36
N ALA A 13 14.66 -20.93 -2.47
CA ALA A 13 13.61 -20.54 -1.53
C ALA A 13 14.04 -19.29 -0.75
N PHE A 14 13.88 -18.10 -1.32
CA PHE A 14 13.68 -16.88 -0.51
C PHE A 14 13.05 -15.78 -1.38
N SER A 15 11.82 -16.00 -1.83
CA SER A 15 10.96 -14.94 -2.35
C SER A 15 9.74 -14.82 -1.45
N SER A 16 9.98 -14.43 -0.19
CA SER A 16 8.95 -13.89 0.70
C SER A 16 8.54 -12.52 0.20
N GLY A 17 7.76 -12.48 -0.88
CA GLY A 17 7.09 -11.27 -1.32
C GLY A 17 6.04 -10.91 -0.28
N CYS A 18 6.32 -9.92 0.57
CA CYS A 18 5.32 -9.36 1.46
C CYS A 18 4.21 -8.73 0.60
N ALA A 19 3.13 -9.47 0.37
CA ALA A 19 1.90 -8.89 -0.16
C ALA A 19 1.29 -8.03 0.95
N PHE A 20 1.46 -6.71 0.85
CA PHE A 20 0.77 -5.76 1.72
C PHE A 20 -0.72 -5.83 1.39
N ALA A 21 -1.47 -6.60 2.19
CA ALA A 21 -2.89 -6.71 2.06
C ALA A 21 -3.56 -5.48 2.68
N VAL A 22 -4.18 -4.65 1.84
CA VAL A 22 -5.03 -3.56 2.30
C VAL A 22 -6.22 -4.15 3.05
N SER A 23 -6.52 -3.59 4.23
CA SER A 23 -7.69 -3.99 5.02
C SER A 23 -8.98 -3.72 4.26
N GLN A 24 -10.02 -4.52 4.50
CA GLN A 24 -11.33 -4.28 3.88
C GLN A 24 -11.89 -2.91 4.29
N ALA A 25 -11.66 -2.49 5.54
CA ALA A 25 -12.05 -1.17 6.02
C ALA A 25 -11.47 -0.03 5.17
N VAL A 26 -10.19 -0.10 4.79
CA VAL A 26 -9.58 0.91 3.90
C VAL A 26 -10.16 0.81 2.48
N LYS A 27 -10.37 -0.40 1.96
CA LYS A 27 -10.96 -0.58 0.62
C LYS A 27 -12.35 0.04 0.54
N ASP A 28 -13.19 -0.20 1.54
CA ASP A 28 -14.56 0.28 1.57
C ASP A 28 -14.60 1.81 1.76
N ALA A 29 -13.89 2.32 2.77
CA ALA A 29 -13.87 3.75 3.09
C ALA A 29 -13.25 4.60 1.98
N CYS A 30 -12.18 4.12 1.33
CA CYS A 30 -11.48 4.86 0.29
C CYS A 30 -11.97 4.52 -1.14
N SER A 31 -13.00 3.68 -1.29
CA SER A 31 -13.47 3.21 -2.61
C SER A 31 -13.82 4.35 -3.57
N ALA A 32 -14.55 5.35 -3.08
CA ALA A 32 -14.92 6.54 -3.85
C ALA A 32 -13.71 7.39 -4.23
N ASP A 33 -12.79 7.63 -3.28
CA ASP A 33 -11.57 8.40 -3.50
C ASP A 33 -10.65 7.71 -4.52
N TYR A 34 -10.50 6.39 -4.42
CA TYR A 34 -9.76 5.60 -5.41
C TYR A 34 -10.39 5.69 -6.79
N ALA A 35 -11.71 5.53 -6.89
CA ALA A 35 -12.41 5.60 -8.17
C ALA A 35 -12.30 6.98 -8.83
N GLN A 36 -12.33 8.05 -8.02
CA GLN A 36 -12.30 9.42 -8.51
C GLN A 36 -10.89 9.88 -8.93
N TYR A 37 -9.86 9.59 -8.14
CA TYR A 37 -8.53 10.14 -8.36
C TYR A 37 -7.51 9.12 -8.87
N CYS A 38 -7.68 7.84 -8.53
CA CYS A 38 -6.64 6.82 -8.68
C CYS A 38 -7.10 5.54 -9.40
N SER A 39 -8.16 5.62 -10.22
CA SER A 39 -8.80 4.47 -10.89
C SER A 39 -7.87 3.68 -11.83
N GLN A 40 -6.77 4.30 -12.24
CA GLN A 40 -5.72 3.71 -13.08
C GLN A 40 -4.85 2.70 -12.30
N HIS A 41 -4.89 2.73 -10.97
CA HIS A 41 -4.06 1.89 -10.11
C HIS A 41 -4.91 0.87 -9.35
N LYS A 42 -4.45 -0.38 -9.30
CA LYS A 42 -5.09 -1.39 -8.45
C LYS A 42 -4.90 -1.05 -6.98
N VAL A 43 -5.99 -1.04 -6.21
CA VAL A 43 -5.98 -0.85 -4.76
C VAL A 43 -5.00 -1.84 -4.11
N GLY A 44 -4.17 -1.34 -3.20
CA GLY A 44 -3.12 -2.11 -2.51
C GLY A 44 -1.78 -2.21 -3.22
N THR A 45 -1.67 -1.69 -4.45
CA THR A 45 -0.37 -1.49 -5.06
C THR A 45 0.33 -0.27 -4.48
N GLN A 46 1.67 -0.25 -4.57
CA GLN A 46 2.46 0.94 -4.22
C GLN A 46 2.05 2.17 -5.04
N ALA A 47 1.67 1.98 -6.31
CA ALA A 47 1.21 3.04 -7.19
C ALA A 47 -0.11 3.66 -6.70
N ALA A 48 -1.08 2.83 -6.30
CA ALA A 48 -2.34 3.32 -5.72
C ALA A 48 -2.11 4.13 -4.43
N ARG A 49 -1.18 3.67 -3.57
CA ARG A 49 -0.79 4.43 -2.38
C ARG A 49 -0.15 5.78 -2.74
N SER A 50 0.78 5.81 -3.69
CA SER A 50 1.41 7.07 -4.12
C SER A 50 0.39 8.07 -4.65
N CYS A 51 -0.51 7.60 -5.52
CA CYS A 51 -1.57 8.44 -6.07
C CYS A 51 -2.45 9.05 -4.96
N MET A 52 -2.86 8.26 -3.96
CA MET A 52 -3.63 8.79 -2.82
C MET A 52 -2.84 9.83 -2.01
N ARG A 53 -1.52 9.65 -1.82
CA ARG A 53 -0.67 10.64 -1.15
C ARG A 53 -0.56 11.95 -1.94
N GLU A 54 -0.50 11.86 -3.26
CA GLU A 54 -0.47 13.03 -4.16
C GLU A 54 -1.81 13.79 -4.11
N HIS A 55 -2.92 13.05 -4.07
CA HIS A 55 -4.28 13.57 -3.97
C HIS A 55 -4.78 13.75 -2.53
N ARG A 56 -3.88 13.68 -1.54
CA ARG A 56 -4.24 13.66 -0.10
C ARG A 56 -5.27 14.72 0.29
N LYS A 57 -5.12 15.98 -0.17
CA LYS A 57 -6.02 17.14 0.09
C LYS A 57 -7.46 16.99 -0.39
N THR A 58 -7.71 15.97 -1.20
CA THR A 58 -9.00 15.74 -1.86
C THR A 58 -9.67 14.47 -1.37
N LEU A 59 -9.01 13.74 -0.45
CA LEU A 59 -9.53 12.53 0.16
C LEU A 59 -10.63 12.86 1.15
N THR A 60 -11.58 11.93 1.30
CA THR A 60 -12.61 12.06 2.32
C THR A 60 -12.05 11.83 3.73
N ASP A 61 -12.67 12.47 4.71
CA ASP A 61 -12.33 12.28 6.14
C ASP A 61 -12.43 10.81 6.56
N ALA A 62 -13.40 10.08 6.01
CA ALA A 62 -13.59 8.66 6.25
C ALA A 62 -12.39 7.84 5.75
N CYS A 63 -11.88 8.15 4.56
CA CYS A 63 -10.69 7.49 4.03
C CYS A 63 -9.45 7.81 4.87
N ILE A 64 -9.25 9.07 5.27
CA ILE A 64 -8.11 9.47 6.11
C ILE A 64 -8.14 8.72 7.45
N GLN A 65 -9.30 8.62 8.12
CA GLN A 65 -9.43 7.85 9.35
C GLN A 65 -9.13 6.36 9.14
N ALA A 66 -9.67 5.74 8.08
CA ALA A 66 -9.42 4.34 7.78
C ALA A 66 -7.94 4.06 7.51
N LEU A 67 -7.26 4.98 6.81
CA LEU A 67 -5.82 4.92 6.58
C LEU A 67 -5.04 5.00 7.91
N GLY A 68 -5.44 5.87 8.83
CA GLY A 68 -4.78 6.00 10.14
C GLY A 68 -5.00 4.83 11.09
N HIS A 69 -6.03 4.02 10.86
CA HIS A 69 -6.26 2.76 11.55
C HIS A 69 -5.64 1.56 10.83
N SER A 70 -4.86 1.81 9.76
CA SER A 70 -4.22 0.79 8.94
C SER A 70 -2.70 0.91 8.96
N ASN A 71 -2.02 -0.04 8.33
CA ASN A 71 -0.58 -0.04 8.07
C ASN A 71 -0.24 0.39 6.63
N GLU A 72 -1.14 1.14 5.96
CA GLU A 72 -0.95 1.60 4.57
C GLU A 72 -0.15 2.90 4.47
N VAL A 73 -0.19 3.73 5.53
CA VAL A 73 0.51 5.01 5.66
C VAL A 73 1.13 5.14 7.06
N THR A 74 2.03 6.11 7.24
CA THR A 74 2.61 6.41 8.56
C THR A 74 1.72 7.37 9.35
N GLN A 75 1.90 7.45 10.67
CA GLN A 75 1.18 8.46 11.47
C GLN A 75 1.54 9.89 11.06
N ALA A 76 2.77 10.14 10.64
CA ALA A 76 3.18 11.44 10.13
C ALA A 76 2.40 11.84 8.85
N ASP A 77 2.06 10.86 7.99
CA ASP A 77 1.20 11.09 6.84
C ASP A 77 -0.22 11.49 7.27
N ILE A 78 -0.79 10.80 8.25
CA ILE A 78 -2.13 11.10 8.78
C ILE A 78 -2.19 12.48 9.41
N ASP A 79 -1.21 12.83 10.23
CA ASP A 79 -1.12 14.17 10.82
C ASP A 79 -1.02 15.24 9.73
N GLN A 80 -0.28 14.97 8.66
CA GLN A 80 -0.23 15.87 7.52
C GLN A 80 -1.60 15.99 6.84
N TYR A 81 -2.32 14.88 6.64
CA TYR A 81 -3.62 14.92 5.96
C TYR A 81 -4.61 15.73 6.78
N HIS A 82 -4.68 15.53 8.10
CA HIS A 82 -5.54 16.32 8.98
C HIS A 82 -5.24 17.82 8.90
N ARG A 83 -3.96 18.22 8.99
CA ARG A 83 -3.57 19.63 8.86
C ARG A 83 -4.00 20.23 7.53
N GLU A 84 -3.85 19.48 6.44
CA GLU A 84 -4.22 19.95 5.10
C GLU A 84 -5.75 20.01 4.89
N HIS A 85 -6.55 19.32 5.70
CA HIS A 85 -8.03 19.39 5.70
C HIS A 85 -8.57 20.33 6.79
N GLY A 86 -7.69 21.11 7.45
CA GLY A 86 -8.08 22.08 8.48
C GLY A 86 -8.61 21.42 9.75
N LYS A 87 -8.11 20.23 10.10
CA LYS A 87 -8.52 19.47 11.28
C LYS A 87 -7.41 19.39 12.32
#